data_AF-A0A2K2A8Y8-F1
#
_entry.id   AF-A0A2K2A8Y8-F1
#
_cell.length_a   1.000
_cell.length_b   1.000
_cell.length_c   1.000
_cell.angle_alpha   90.00
_cell.angle_beta   90.00
_cell.angle_gamma   90.00
#
_symmetry.space_group_name_H-M   'P 1'
#
loop_
_entity.id
_entity.type
_entity.pdbx_description
1 polymer ?
#
loop_
_entity_poly.entity_id
_entity_poly.type
_entity_poly.pdbx_seq_one_letter_code
_entity_poly.pdbx_strand_id
1 'polypeptide(L)'
;MDPASILEQIKLQIANVKEESFSRKEILERVEKWLTACEEESWLEEYNRDDNRYNAGRDAHLTLKRAEKARNLVNKMPGMVEALASKTMTWEIERDTEFLYDGICLLSMLEEYTILRQEKQEERRS
;
A
#
# COMPACT_ATOMS: atom_id res chain seq x y z
N MET A 1 -21.31 -38.54 -18.39
CA MET A 1 -20.69 -37.69 -17.35
C MET A 1 -21.43 -37.98 -16.06
N ASP A 2 -20.73 -38.39 -15.01
CA ASP A 2 -21.35 -38.81 -13.75
C ASP A 2 -21.71 -37.59 -12.88
N PRO A 3 -22.95 -37.47 -12.38
CA PRO A 3 -23.36 -36.33 -11.55
C PRO A 3 -22.51 -36.13 -10.28
N ALA A 4 -22.02 -37.22 -9.67
CA ALA A 4 -21.18 -37.11 -8.47
C ALA A 4 -19.79 -36.54 -8.82
N SER A 5 -19.21 -36.97 -9.93
CA SER A 5 -17.97 -36.38 -10.47
C SER A 5 -18.09 -34.88 -10.79
N ILE A 6 -19.22 -34.42 -11.36
CA ILE A 6 -19.46 -32.99 -11.60
C ILE A 6 -19.54 -32.21 -10.29
N LEU A 7 -20.26 -32.75 -9.30
CA LEU A 7 -20.39 -32.10 -7.99
C LEU A 7 -19.04 -31.97 -7.28
N GLU A 8 -18.19 -32.99 -7.35
CA GLU A 8 -16.84 -32.95 -6.80
C GLU A 8 -15.97 -31.88 -7.49
N GLN A 9 -16.03 -31.79 -8.82
CA GLN A 9 -15.32 -30.76 -9.58
C GLN A 9 -15.76 -29.34 -9.20
N ILE A 10 -17.07 -29.10 -9.04
CA ILE A 10 -17.60 -27.80 -8.61
C ILE A 10 -17.11 -27.45 -7.20
N LYS A 11 -17.11 -28.42 -6.27
CA LYS A 11 -16.60 -28.20 -4.91
C LYS A 11 -15.12 -27.82 -4.92
N LEU A 12 -14.31 -28.47 -5.75
CA LEU A 12 -12.90 -28.14 -5.90
C LEU A 12 -12.71 -26.72 -6.47
N GLN A 13 -13.47 -26.35 -7.50
CA GLN A 13 -13.43 -25.00 -8.06
C GLN A 13 -13.81 -23.94 -7.02
N ILE A 14 -14.85 -24.18 -6.22
CA ILE A 14 -15.24 -23.28 -5.12
C ILE A 14 -14.13 -23.14 -4.09
N ALA A 15 -13.46 -24.24 -3.72
CA ALA A 15 -12.35 -24.21 -2.79
C ALA A 15 -11.19 -23.36 -3.32
N ASN A 16 -10.79 -23.58 -4.58
CA ASN A 16 -9.71 -22.84 -5.22
C ASN A 16 -10.02 -21.34 -5.32
N VAL A 17 -11.24 -20.97 -5.70
CA VAL A 17 -11.67 -19.56 -5.77
C VAL A 17 -11.66 -18.90 -4.38
N LYS A 18 -12.04 -19.63 -3.33
CA LYS A 18 -11.98 -19.10 -1.96
C LYS A 18 -10.55 -18.89 -1.48
N GLU A 19 -9.66 -19.83 -1.78
CA GLU A 19 -8.24 -19.72 -1.46
C GLU A 19 -7.59 -18.55 -2.20
N GLU A 20 -7.88 -18.39 -3.49
CA GLU A 20 -7.45 -17.25 -4.30
C GLU A 20 -7.94 -15.93 -3.72
N SER A 21 -9.23 -15.84 -3.38
CA SER A 21 -9.80 -14.64 -2.77
C SER A 21 -9.12 -14.31 -1.43
N PHE A 22 -8.82 -15.31 -0.62
CA PHE A 22 -8.19 -15.11 0.68
C PHE A 22 -6.74 -14.64 0.54
N SER A 23 -5.96 -15.25 -0.36
CA SER A 23 -4.56 -14.90 -0.57
C SER A 23 -4.41 -13.47 -1.11
N ARG A 24 -5.26 -13.06 -2.06
CA ARG A 24 -5.27 -11.69 -2.58
C ARG A 24 -5.71 -10.66 -1.55
N LYS A 25 -6.66 -11.00 -0.67
CA LYS A 25 -7.19 -10.09 0.35
C LYS A 25 -6.09 -9.54 1.26
N GLU A 26 -5.17 -10.37 1.71
CA GLU A 26 -4.09 -9.94 2.60
C GLU A 26 -3.18 -8.87 1.93
N ILE A 27 -2.88 -9.04 0.64
CA ILE A 27 -2.09 -8.08 -0.13
C ILE A 27 -2.88 -6.78 -0.31
N LEU A 28 -4.16 -6.87 -0.69
CA LEU A 28 -5.02 -5.69 -0.86
C LEU A 28 -5.16 -4.85 0.43
N GLU A 29 -5.29 -5.50 1.59
CA GLU A 29 -5.33 -4.79 2.89
C GLU A 29 -4.01 -4.05 3.19
N ARG A 30 -2.87 -4.55 2.70
CA ARG A 30 -1.57 -3.87 2.82
C ARG A 30 -1.44 -2.73 1.81
N VAL A 31 -1.95 -2.91 0.59
CA VAL A 31 -2.03 -1.84 -0.42
C VAL A 31 -2.86 -0.68 0.11
N GLU A 32 -4.04 -0.92 0.66
CA GLU A 32 -4.91 0.13 1.22
C GLU A 32 -4.21 0.93 2.33
N LYS A 33 -3.50 0.25 3.23
CA LYS A 33 -2.70 0.88 4.29
C LYS A 33 -1.56 1.73 3.73
N TRP A 34 -0.89 1.23 2.69
CA TRP A 34 0.19 1.95 2.03
C TRP A 34 -0.32 3.18 1.29
N LEU A 35 -1.44 3.08 0.55
CA LEU A 35 -2.06 4.22 -0.13
C LEU A 35 -2.51 5.30 0.87
N THR A 36 -3.13 4.91 1.99
CA THR A 36 -3.47 5.84 3.08
C THR A 36 -2.24 6.54 3.64
N ALA A 37 -1.10 5.84 3.72
CA ALA A 37 0.16 6.45 4.16
C ALA A 37 0.71 7.46 3.12
N CYS A 38 0.58 7.18 1.83
CA CYS A 38 0.95 8.10 0.74
C CYS A 38 0.09 9.38 0.76
N GLU A 39 -1.21 9.26 1.07
CA GLU A 39 -2.10 10.42 1.24
C GLU A 39 -1.66 11.29 2.42
N GLU A 40 -1.36 10.68 3.58
CA GLU A 40 -0.86 11.41 4.74
C GLU A 40 0.54 12.01 4.53
N GLU A 41 1.40 11.36 3.74
CA GLU A 41 2.69 11.93 3.32
C GLU A 41 2.47 13.19 2.48
N SER A 42 1.61 13.11 1.47
CA SER A 42 1.30 14.23 0.57
C SER A 42 0.71 15.40 1.35
N TRP A 43 -0.25 15.12 2.24
CA TRP A 43 -0.83 16.13 3.14
C TRP A 43 0.24 16.79 4.03
N LEU A 44 1.17 16.01 4.58
CA LEU A 44 2.25 16.53 5.41
C LEU A 44 3.23 17.41 4.61
N GLU A 45 3.51 17.06 3.35
CA GLU A 45 4.34 17.87 2.45
C GLU A 45 3.69 19.23 2.17
N GLU A 46 2.39 19.26 1.87
CA GLU A 46 1.62 20.49 1.70
C GLU A 46 1.61 21.34 2.97
N TYR A 47 1.32 20.72 4.12
CA TYR A 47 1.32 21.38 5.42
C TYR A 47 2.69 21.99 5.77
N ASN A 48 3.79 21.36 5.36
CA ASN A 48 5.12 21.88 5.63
C ASN A 48 5.51 23.08 4.74
N ARG A 49 4.86 23.25 3.59
CA ARG A 49 5.07 24.39 2.66
C ARG A 49 4.22 25.62 3.00
N ASP A 50 3.20 25.47 3.84
CA ASP A 50 2.33 26.59 4.24
C ASP A 50 3.02 27.49 5.29
N ASP A 51 3.43 28.69 4.87
CA ASP A 51 4.04 29.72 5.73
C ASP A 51 3.09 30.22 6.83
N ASN A 52 1.78 30.04 6.67
CA ASN A 52 0.76 30.49 7.62
C ASN A 52 0.38 29.42 8.66
N ARG A 53 1.06 28.26 8.67
CA ARG A 53 0.74 27.09 9.52
C ARG A 53 0.70 27.37 11.03
N TYR A 54 1.41 28.39 11.49
CA TYR A 54 1.43 28.80 12.91
C TYR A 54 0.38 29.86 13.27
N ASN A 55 -0.26 30.48 12.27
CA ASN A 55 -1.31 31.49 12.45
C ASN A 55 -2.71 30.88 12.44
N ALA A 56 -2.84 29.56 12.30
CA ALA A 56 -4.09 28.83 12.42
C ALA A 56 -4.60 28.95 13.87
N GLY A 57 -5.80 29.53 14.05
CA GLY A 57 -6.41 29.79 15.35
C GLY A 57 -6.77 28.54 16.17
N ARG A 58 -8.02 28.44 16.62
CA ARG A 58 -8.49 27.49 17.67
C ARG A 58 -8.17 26.00 17.42
N ASP A 59 -7.83 25.59 16.20
CA ASP A 59 -7.54 24.21 15.81
C ASP A 59 -6.05 23.87 15.58
N ALA A 60 -5.12 24.81 15.83
CA ALA A 60 -3.68 24.61 15.60
C ALA A 60 -3.10 23.34 16.27
N HIS A 61 -3.56 23.05 17.49
CA HIS A 61 -3.13 21.88 18.24
C HIS A 61 -3.57 20.55 17.60
N LEU A 62 -4.76 20.50 16.99
CA LEU A 62 -5.25 19.31 16.27
C LEU A 62 -4.44 19.07 15.01
N THR A 63 -4.15 20.14 14.25
CA THR A 63 -3.32 20.09 13.05
C THR A 63 -1.89 19.66 13.39
N LEU A 64 -1.30 20.19 14.46
CA LEU A 64 0.03 19.77 14.94
C LEU A 64 0.05 18.28 15.31
N LYS A 65 -0.97 17.80 16.02
CA LYS A 65 -1.09 16.38 16.38
C LYS A 65 -1.24 15.48 15.15
N ARG A 66 -1.95 15.92 14.10
CA ARG A 66 -2.00 15.20 12.82
C ARG A 66 -0.62 15.17 12.16
N ALA A 67 0.09 16.29 12.11
CA ALA A 67 1.43 16.37 11.55
C ALA A 67 2.43 15.45 12.28
N GLU A 68 2.34 15.33 13.61
CA GLU A 68 3.14 14.36 14.38
C GLU A 68 2.82 12.91 14.01
N LYS A 69 1.54 12.56 13.87
CA LYS A 69 1.13 11.22 13.43
C LYS A 69 1.59 10.92 12.00
N ALA A 70 1.40 11.86 11.08
CA ALA A 70 1.82 11.73 9.69
C ALA A 70 3.34 11.54 9.60
N ARG A 71 4.15 12.32 10.34
CA ARG A 71 5.61 12.12 10.41
C ARG A 71 5.99 10.72 10.87
N ASN A 72 5.35 10.22 11.93
CA ASN A 72 5.59 8.88 12.43
C ASN A 72 5.21 7.79 11.42
N LEU A 73 4.16 8.02 10.62
CA LEU A 73 3.73 7.10 9.57
C LEU A 73 4.71 7.10 8.39
N VAL A 74 5.09 8.30 7.89
CA VAL A 74 6.06 8.48 6.80
C VAL A 74 7.42 7.88 7.14
N ASN A 75 7.86 7.99 8.40
CA ASN A 75 9.09 7.34 8.87
C ASN A 75 9.05 5.81 8.78
N LYS A 76 7.85 5.21 8.84
CA LYS A 76 7.64 3.75 8.73
C LYS A 76 7.37 3.28 7.31
N MET A 77 7.09 4.19 6.36
CA MET A 77 6.74 3.82 4.99
C MET A 77 7.77 2.93 4.29
N PRO A 78 9.11 3.12 4.44
CA PRO A 78 10.08 2.20 3.82
C PRO A 78 9.88 0.74 4.21
N GLY A 79 9.68 0.47 5.51
CA GLY A 79 9.42 -0.90 5.99
C GLY A 79 8.05 -1.43 5.56
N MET A 80 7.06 -0.55 5.39
CA MET A 80 5.75 -0.94 4.86
C MET A 80 5.84 -1.36 3.39
N VAL A 81 6.59 -0.61 2.58
CA VAL A 81 6.85 -0.92 1.16
C VAL A 81 7.64 -2.22 1.03
N GLU A 82 8.70 -2.40 1.81
CA GLU A 82 9.50 -3.63 1.82
C GLU A 82 8.65 -4.86 2.19
N ALA A 83 7.83 -4.76 3.24
CA ALA A 83 6.95 -5.85 3.66
C ALA A 83 5.84 -6.16 2.64
N LEU A 84 5.36 -5.16 1.90
CA LEU A 84 4.38 -5.34 0.83
C LEU A 84 5.03 -5.96 -0.42
N ALA A 85 6.20 -5.48 -0.82
CA ALA A 85 6.97 -6.03 -1.93
C ALA A 85 7.33 -7.50 -1.68
N SER A 86 7.88 -7.81 -0.50
CA SER A 86 8.22 -9.19 -0.12
C SER A 86 7.01 -10.12 -0.16
N LYS A 87 5.86 -9.69 0.39
CA LYS A 87 4.64 -10.51 0.36
C LYS A 87 4.11 -10.72 -1.06
N THR A 88 4.18 -9.67 -1.89
CA THR A 88 3.74 -9.72 -3.29
C THR A 88 4.63 -10.66 -4.10
N MET A 89 5.96 -10.55 -3.96
CA MET A 89 6.91 -11.46 -4.61
C MET A 89 6.66 -12.93 -4.23
N THR A 90 6.43 -13.22 -2.95
CA THR A 90 6.08 -14.59 -2.52
C THR A 90 4.81 -15.09 -3.20
N TRP A 91 3.77 -14.25 -3.26
CA TRP A 91 2.52 -14.61 -3.91
C TRP A 91 2.69 -14.83 -5.42
N GLU A 92 3.44 -13.98 -6.12
CA GLU A 92 3.68 -14.13 -7.56
C GLU A 92 4.46 -15.41 -7.89
N ILE A 93 5.44 -15.77 -7.05
CA ILE A 93 6.17 -17.05 -7.19
C ILE A 93 5.24 -18.25 -6.94
N GLU A 94 4.38 -18.19 -5.92
CA GLU A 94 3.43 -19.27 -5.60
C GLU A 94 2.37 -19.46 -6.69
N ARG A 95 1.96 -18.37 -7.36
CA ARG A 95 0.88 -18.37 -8.36
C ARG A 95 1.35 -18.39 -9.80
N ASP A 96 2.66 -18.24 -10.04
CA ASP A 96 3.27 -18.12 -11.37
C ASP A 96 2.59 -17.03 -12.22
N THR A 97 2.27 -15.90 -11.59
CA THR A 97 1.57 -14.78 -12.23
C THR A 97 1.82 -13.46 -11.49
N GLU A 98 1.75 -12.34 -12.22
CA GLU A 98 1.93 -11.00 -11.65
C GLU A 98 0.73 -10.57 -10.82
N PHE A 99 0.99 -9.89 -9.70
CA PHE A 99 -0.05 -9.26 -8.91
C PHE A 99 -0.39 -7.89 -9.48
N LEU A 100 -1.53 -7.83 -10.15
CA LEU A 100 -2.07 -6.57 -10.68
C LEU A 100 -3.00 -5.89 -9.68
N TYR A 101 -2.80 -4.60 -9.46
CA TYR A 101 -3.69 -3.67 -8.76
C TYR A 101 -4.17 -2.61 -9.74
N ASP A 102 -5.48 -2.53 -9.97
CA ASP A 102 -6.10 -1.66 -11.00
C ASP A 102 -5.45 -1.77 -12.39
N GLY A 103 -4.99 -2.98 -12.73
CA GLY A 103 -4.34 -3.27 -14.02
C GLY A 103 -2.84 -2.96 -14.08
N ILE A 104 -2.23 -2.50 -12.99
CA ILE A 104 -0.81 -2.15 -12.90
C ILE A 104 -0.07 -3.17 -12.02
N CYS A 105 1.15 -3.54 -12.39
CA CYS A 105 2.00 -4.42 -11.58
C CYS A 105 2.33 -3.75 -10.25
N LEU A 106 1.94 -4.38 -9.14
CA LEU A 106 2.11 -3.82 -7.81
C LEU A 106 3.59 -3.62 -7.46
N LEU A 107 4.47 -4.54 -7.85
CA LEU A 107 5.92 -4.37 -7.60
C LEU A 107 6.49 -3.14 -8.31
N SER A 108 6.08 -2.88 -9.55
CA SER A 108 6.49 -1.67 -10.29
C SER A 108 6.02 -0.39 -9.61
N MET A 109 4.77 -0.37 -9.10
CA MET A 109 4.26 0.80 -8.34
C MET A 109 5.10 1.10 -7.10
N LEU A 110 5.52 0.05 -6.37
CA LEU A 110 6.34 0.18 -5.16
C LEU A 110 7.76 0.64 -5.47
N GLU A 111 8.34 0.17 -6.58
CA GLU A 111 9.65 0.60 -7.07
C GLU A 111 9.62 2.09 -7.46
N GLU A 112 8.63 2.51 -8.25
CA GLU A 112 8.45 3.92 -8.65
C GLU A 112 8.33 4.83 -7.42
N TYR A 113 7.51 4.46 -6.43
CA TYR A 113 7.40 5.20 -5.18
C TYR A 113 8.76 5.29 -4.46
N THR A 114 9.55 4.22 -4.44
CA THR A 114 10.85 4.19 -3.78
C THR A 114 11.85 5.13 -4.46
N ILE A 115 11.86 5.16 -5.79
CA ILE A 115 12.69 6.08 -6.60
C ILE A 115 12.29 7.53 -6.32
N LEU A 116 11.01 7.88 -6.46
CA LEU A 116 10.50 9.23 -6.22
C LEU A 116 10.85 9.74 -4.81
N ARG A 117 10.79 8.85 -3.81
CA ARG A 117 11.15 9.19 -2.44
C ARG A 117 12.65 9.45 -2.28
N GLN A 118 13.50 8.71 -2.98
CA GLN A 118 14.95 8.93 -2.95
C GLN A 118 15.32 10.26 -3.60
N GLU A 119 14.77 10.56 -4.78
CA GLU A 119 14.97 11.83 -5.48
C GLU A 119 14.61 13.04 -4.60
N LYS A 120 13.42 13.01 -3.98
CA LYS A 120 13.01 14.06 -3.01
C LYS A 120 13.97 14.22 -1.83
N GLN A 121 14.61 13.14 -1.38
CA GLN A 121 15.57 13.22 -0.28
C GLN A 121 16.91 13.82 -0.71
N GLU A 122 17.33 13.57 -1.95
CA GLU A 122 18.54 14.14 -2.55
C GLU A 122 18.37 15.64 -2.83
N GLU A 123 17.22 16.05 -3.37
CA GLU A 123 16.87 17.46 -3.57
C GLU A 123 16.91 18.25 -2.26
N ARG A 124 16.43 17.67 -1.15
CA ARG A 124 16.46 18.30 0.19
C ARG A 124 17.86 18.42 0.79
N ARG A 125 18.83 17.65 0.29
CA ARG A 125 20.22 17.64 0.78
C ARG A 125 21.16 18.52 -0.06
N SER A 126 20.72 18.93 -1.25
CA SER A 126 21.47 19.77 -2.20
C SER A 126 21.23 21.26 -1.94
#